data_AF-A0A9E3J6P0-F1
#
_entry.id   AF-A0A9E3J6P0-F1
#
_cell.length_a   1.000
_cell.length_b   1.000
_cell.length_c   1.000
_cell.angle_alpha   90.00
_cell.angle_beta   90.00
_cell.angle_gamma   90.00
#
_symmetry.space_group_name_H-M   'P 1'
#
loop_
_entity.id
_entity.type
_entity.pdbx_description
1 polymer ?
#
loop_
_entity_poly.entity_id
_entity_poly.type
_entity_poly.pdbx_seq_one_letter_code
_entity_poly.pdbx_strand_id
1 'polypeptide(L)'
;KFVDEGVTPLANGGAAYPAQQYLYQLALSKADRAWVDSYQLYKGKTDFHDAAWTYGAQTFSDWVKKGYFSKSSSGQNEEAAGLSFTSGKAPILFSGSWWYGRFKTDNKFDWGTFRWPDSNLTLGSGGNLWVVPKGSKNKDLAYDFIDITMSKKIQNLLGNSGGVPVAADASAITDPQSKTLIDDFNTLSKNDGLAFYPDWPVPGFYDVLVSGTQKLITGSEKPGGYLSDLQEAYDKGAPKQ
;
A
#
# COMPACT_ATOMS: atom_id res chain seq x y z
N LYS A 1 -3.71 15.04 -19.42
CA LYS A 1 -2.59 14.76 -20.35
C LYS A 1 -2.56 13.31 -20.80
N PHE A 2 -2.16 12.32 -19.96
CA PHE A 2 -2.06 10.91 -20.41
C PHE A 2 -3.36 10.38 -21.06
N VAL A 3 -4.52 10.58 -20.42
CA VAL A 3 -5.81 10.17 -20.98
C VAL A 3 -6.13 10.88 -22.29
N ASP A 4 -5.78 12.16 -22.41
CA ASP A 4 -5.98 12.95 -23.65
C ASP A 4 -5.11 12.41 -24.80
N GLU A 5 -4.00 11.73 -24.46
CA GLU A 5 -3.11 11.02 -25.38
C GLU A 5 -3.47 9.52 -25.53
N GLY A 6 -4.59 9.07 -24.96
CA GLY A 6 -5.06 7.68 -25.04
C GLY A 6 -4.33 6.70 -24.11
N VAL A 7 -3.52 7.19 -23.17
CA VAL A 7 -2.77 6.38 -22.20
C VAL A 7 -3.53 6.32 -20.88
N THR A 8 -3.80 5.11 -20.37
CA THR A 8 -4.32 4.92 -19.01
C THR A 8 -3.17 5.09 -18.00
N PRO A 9 -3.18 6.14 -17.16
CA PRO A 9 -2.00 6.53 -16.38
C PRO A 9 -1.66 5.60 -15.22
N LEU A 10 -2.66 5.08 -14.51
CA LEU A 10 -2.45 4.35 -13.25
C LEU A 10 -2.54 2.84 -13.49
N ALA A 11 -1.41 2.15 -13.32
CA ALA A 11 -1.35 0.71 -13.22
C ALA A 11 -2.19 0.26 -12.02
N ASN A 12 -3.12 -0.67 -12.25
CA ASN A 12 -4.07 -1.10 -11.23
C ASN A 12 -4.46 -2.57 -11.41
N GLY A 13 -4.80 -3.21 -10.29
CA GLY A 13 -5.35 -4.56 -10.22
C GLY A 13 -6.48 -4.58 -9.20
N GLY A 14 -7.70 -4.78 -9.68
CA GLY A 14 -8.93 -4.82 -8.89
C GLY A 14 -9.17 -6.14 -8.19
N ALA A 15 -8.58 -7.24 -8.68
CA ALA A 15 -8.72 -8.56 -8.05
C ALA A 15 -7.74 -8.79 -6.88
N ALA A 16 -7.08 -7.73 -6.40
CA ALA A 16 -6.08 -7.77 -5.35
C ALA A 16 -5.93 -6.41 -4.66
N TYR A 17 -4.91 -6.28 -3.81
CA TYR A 17 -4.67 -5.07 -3.01
C TYR A 17 -4.55 -3.75 -3.78
N PRO A 18 -4.04 -3.63 -5.04
CA PRO A 18 -3.74 -2.31 -5.60
C PRO A 18 -4.93 -1.36 -5.63
N ALA A 19 -6.11 -1.83 -6.07
CA ALA A 19 -7.29 -0.99 -6.17
C ALA A 19 -7.77 -0.46 -4.81
N GLN A 20 -7.85 -1.33 -3.81
CA GLN A 20 -8.25 -0.92 -2.46
C GLN A 20 -7.22 -0.01 -1.80
N GLN A 21 -5.93 -0.20 -2.11
CA GLN A 21 -4.86 0.64 -1.60
C GLN A 21 -4.86 2.05 -2.22
N TYR A 22 -5.17 2.19 -3.52
CA TYR A 22 -5.40 3.50 -4.13
C TYR A 22 -6.55 4.24 -3.44
N LEU A 23 -7.68 3.56 -3.19
CA LEU A 23 -8.84 4.17 -2.54
C LEU A 23 -8.50 4.60 -1.11
N TYR A 24 -7.84 3.75 -0.33
CA TYR A 24 -7.42 4.08 1.02
C TYR A 24 -6.41 5.25 1.04
N GLN A 25 -5.46 5.28 0.11
CA GLN A 25 -4.53 6.41 -0.01
C GLN A 25 -5.24 7.73 -0.33
N LEU A 26 -6.30 7.69 -1.15
CA LEU A 26 -7.14 8.86 -1.40
C LEU A 26 -7.85 9.32 -0.11
N ALA A 27 -8.38 8.39 0.70
CA ALA A 27 -8.94 8.73 2.00
C ALA A 27 -7.88 9.33 2.94
N LEU A 28 -6.68 8.74 3.01
CA LEU A 28 -5.57 9.24 3.82
C LEU A 28 -5.14 10.67 3.48
N SER A 29 -5.32 11.10 2.22
CA SER A 29 -5.06 12.50 1.82
C SER A 29 -6.00 13.53 2.47
N LYS A 30 -7.07 13.06 3.13
CA LYS A 30 -8.04 13.87 3.89
C LYS A 30 -8.12 13.48 5.37
N ALA A 31 -7.27 12.56 5.81
CA ALA A 31 -7.25 12.04 7.17
C ALA A 31 -6.10 12.65 7.98
N ASP A 32 -6.17 12.44 9.29
CA ASP A 32 -5.11 12.74 10.24
C ASP A 32 -4.74 11.50 11.07
N ARG A 33 -3.80 11.65 12.00
CA ARG A 33 -3.38 10.53 12.87
C ARG A 33 -4.52 10.01 13.74
N ALA A 34 -5.41 10.87 14.24
CA ALA A 34 -6.52 10.44 15.11
C ALA A 34 -7.53 9.57 14.34
N TRP A 35 -7.75 9.90 13.06
CA TRP A 35 -8.53 9.09 12.14
C TRP A 35 -7.92 7.69 11.95
N VAL A 36 -6.61 7.62 11.72
CA VAL A 36 -5.89 6.34 11.59
C VAL A 36 -5.97 5.54 12.89
N ASP A 37 -5.74 6.16 14.04
CA ASP A 37 -5.80 5.49 15.34
C ASP A 37 -7.20 4.96 15.67
N SER A 38 -8.26 5.65 15.24
CA SER A 38 -9.64 5.16 15.40
C SER A 38 -9.87 3.92 14.54
N TYR A 39 -9.46 3.98 13.26
CA TYR A 39 -9.66 2.89 12.31
C TYR A 39 -8.79 1.66 12.59
N GLN A 40 -7.49 1.87 12.81
CA GLN A 40 -6.48 0.81 12.89
C GLN A 40 -6.26 0.30 14.32
N LEU A 41 -6.47 1.14 15.33
CA LEU A 41 -6.13 0.82 16.73
C LEU A 41 -7.35 0.85 17.67
N TYR A 42 -8.56 1.06 17.14
CA TYR A 42 -9.81 1.10 17.91
C TYR A 42 -9.82 2.16 19.02
N LYS A 43 -9.05 3.24 18.87
CA LYS A 43 -9.00 4.34 19.86
C LYS A 43 -10.11 5.38 19.65
N GLY A 44 -11.23 4.94 19.09
CA GLY A 44 -12.34 5.78 18.69
C GLY A 44 -13.34 5.01 17.84
N LYS A 45 -14.42 5.69 17.47
CA LYS A 45 -15.44 5.14 16.56
C LYS A 45 -15.03 5.44 15.13
N THR A 46 -14.98 4.40 14.31
CA THR A 46 -14.79 4.50 12.85
C THR A 46 -16.14 4.71 12.18
N ASP A 47 -16.21 5.70 11.28
CA ASP A 47 -17.37 5.96 10.43
C ASP A 47 -16.93 5.98 8.97
N PHE A 48 -17.29 4.95 8.21
CA PHE A 48 -16.96 4.87 6.79
C PHE A 48 -17.72 5.89 5.93
N HIS A 49 -18.71 6.60 6.47
CA HIS A 49 -19.40 7.70 5.78
C HIS A 49 -18.82 9.07 6.13
N ASP A 50 -17.71 9.13 6.87
CA ASP A 50 -17.03 10.39 7.14
C ASP A 50 -16.48 11.06 5.86
N ALA A 51 -15.96 12.28 6.03
CA ALA A 51 -15.46 13.07 4.91
C ALA A 51 -14.26 12.45 4.18
N ALA A 52 -13.38 11.73 4.89
CA ALA A 52 -12.16 11.15 4.32
C ALA A 52 -12.49 9.90 3.49
N TRP A 53 -13.26 8.96 4.05
CA TRP A 53 -13.71 7.78 3.34
C TRP A 53 -14.60 8.13 2.15
N THR A 54 -15.55 9.07 2.35
CA THR A 54 -16.41 9.56 1.27
C THR A 54 -15.58 10.17 0.14
N TYR A 55 -14.57 10.99 0.47
CA TYR A 55 -13.66 11.54 -0.53
C TYR A 55 -12.90 10.45 -1.29
N GLY A 56 -12.37 9.44 -0.58
CA GLY A 56 -11.66 8.32 -1.18
C GLY A 56 -12.52 7.55 -2.18
N ALA A 57 -13.70 7.11 -1.76
CA ALA A 57 -14.61 6.32 -2.60
C ALA A 57 -15.14 7.12 -3.81
N GLN A 58 -15.52 8.39 -3.60
CA GLN A 58 -16.00 9.24 -4.68
C GLN A 58 -14.89 9.56 -5.69
N THR A 59 -13.70 9.93 -5.21
CA THR A 59 -12.56 10.26 -6.08
C THR A 59 -12.10 9.04 -6.87
N PHE A 60 -12.04 7.87 -6.24
CA PHE A 60 -11.71 6.62 -6.93
C PHE A 60 -12.72 6.31 -8.04
N SER A 61 -14.02 6.37 -7.76
CA SER A 61 -15.08 6.17 -8.77
C SER A 61 -14.98 7.20 -9.91
N ASP A 62 -14.65 8.45 -9.61
CA ASP A 62 -14.49 9.49 -10.63
C ASP A 62 -13.22 9.30 -11.45
N TRP A 63 -12.14 8.78 -10.87
CA TRP A 63 -10.92 8.41 -11.58
C TRP A 63 -11.16 7.25 -12.56
N VAL A 64 -11.98 6.27 -12.18
CA VAL A 64 -12.45 5.21 -13.10
C VAL A 64 -13.21 5.82 -14.28
N LYS A 65 -14.16 6.73 -14.05
CA LYS A 65 -14.93 7.39 -15.13
C LYS A 65 -14.04 8.22 -16.05
N LYS A 66 -13.01 8.87 -15.49
CA LYS A 66 -12.02 9.68 -16.24
C LYS A 66 -10.99 8.84 -17.00
N GLY A 67 -11.02 7.50 -16.89
CA GLY A 67 -10.06 6.62 -17.55
C GLY A 67 -8.67 6.63 -16.91
N TYR A 68 -8.54 7.07 -15.65
CA TYR A 68 -7.27 7.01 -14.93
C TYR A 68 -6.91 5.58 -14.55
N PHE A 69 -7.95 4.77 -14.30
CA PHE A 69 -7.89 3.33 -14.19
C PHE A 69 -8.62 2.69 -15.37
N SER A 70 -8.08 1.58 -15.89
CA SER A 70 -8.79 0.78 -16.90
C SER A 70 -9.97 0.06 -16.26
N LYS A 71 -11.15 0.05 -16.90
CA LYS A 71 -12.29 -0.78 -16.46
C LYS A 71 -11.95 -2.27 -16.45
N SER A 72 -11.07 -2.73 -17.36
CA SER A 72 -10.62 -4.12 -17.38
C SER A 72 -9.71 -4.48 -16.20
N SER A 73 -9.22 -3.49 -15.44
CA SER A 73 -8.41 -3.75 -14.25
C SER A 73 -9.20 -4.45 -13.14
N SER A 74 -10.54 -4.45 -13.17
CA SER A 74 -11.36 -5.14 -12.16
C SER A 74 -11.01 -6.63 -12.01
N GLY A 75 -10.67 -7.32 -13.11
CA GLY A 75 -10.26 -8.72 -13.12
C GLY A 75 -8.76 -8.96 -13.06
N GLN A 76 -7.94 -7.90 -12.95
CA GLN A 76 -6.49 -7.99 -12.93
C GLN A 76 -5.96 -8.05 -11.50
N ASN A 77 -4.92 -8.85 -11.27
CA ASN A 77 -4.22 -8.92 -10.00
C ASN A 77 -3.03 -7.94 -9.95
N GLU A 78 -2.32 -7.94 -8.84
CA GLU A 78 -1.13 -7.13 -8.59
C GLU A 78 0.00 -7.38 -9.60
N GLU A 79 0.17 -8.61 -10.07
CA GLU A 79 1.21 -8.96 -11.05
C GLU A 79 0.92 -8.35 -12.43
N ALA A 80 -0.34 -8.40 -12.86
CA ALA A 80 -0.76 -7.74 -14.09
C ALA A 80 -0.59 -6.21 -14.00
N ALA A 81 -0.89 -5.62 -12.84
CA ALA A 81 -0.66 -4.20 -12.58
C ALA A 81 0.84 -3.85 -12.65
N GLY A 82 1.69 -4.58 -11.95
CA GLY A 82 3.14 -4.41 -11.97
C GLY A 82 3.72 -4.54 -13.38
N LEU A 83 3.30 -5.56 -14.13
CA LEU A 83 3.73 -5.75 -15.52
C LEU A 83 3.30 -4.61 -16.44
N SER A 84 2.11 -4.01 -16.22
CA SER A 84 1.68 -2.87 -17.01
C SER A 84 2.62 -1.66 -16.85
N PHE A 85 3.18 -1.47 -15.65
CA PHE A 85 4.20 -0.46 -15.40
C PHE A 85 5.55 -0.85 -16.01
N THR A 86 6.07 -2.05 -15.73
CA THR A 86 7.40 -2.46 -16.21
C THR A 86 7.50 -2.64 -17.72
N SER A 87 6.37 -2.82 -18.41
CA SER A 87 6.29 -2.84 -19.88
C SER A 87 6.02 -1.45 -20.50
N GLY A 88 5.96 -0.38 -19.71
CA GLY A 88 5.73 0.99 -20.16
C GLY A 88 4.30 1.29 -20.65
N LYS A 89 3.33 0.42 -20.36
CA LYS A 89 1.92 0.62 -20.75
C LYS A 89 1.20 1.61 -19.83
N ALA A 90 1.55 1.60 -18.56
CA ALA A 90 1.04 2.54 -17.56
C ALA A 90 2.23 3.29 -16.94
N PRO A 91 2.26 4.63 -16.99
CA PRO A 91 3.40 5.43 -16.52
C PRO A 91 3.53 5.50 -15.00
N ILE A 92 2.49 5.18 -14.24
CA ILE A 92 2.47 5.34 -12.78
C ILE A 92 1.96 4.05 -12.14
N LEU A 93 2.66 3.57 -11.11
CA LEU A 93 2.19 2.50 -10.23
C LEU A 93 2.31 2.97 -8.78
N PHE A 94 1.20 2.91 -8.06
CA PHE A 94 1.18 3.00 -6.60
C PHE A 94 1.13 1.58 -6.03
N SER A 95 2.19 1.19 -5.34
CA SER A 95 2.33 -0.13 -4.73
C SER A 95 3.41 -0.08 -3.65
N GLY A 96 3.64 -1.20 -2.96
CA GLY A 96 4.67 -1.29 -1.94
C GLY A 96 6.09 -1.40 -2.49
N SER A 97 7.06 -1.09 -1.62
CA SER A 97 8.49 -1.09 -1.95
C SER A 97 9.06 -2.46 -2.30
N TRP A 98 8.34 -3.57 -2.05
CA TRP A 98 8.77 -4.92 -2.43
C TRP A 98 8.95 -5.11 -3.95
N TRP A 99 8.33 -4.27 -4.77
CA TRP A 99 8.52 -4.29 -6.22
C TRP A 99 9.86 -3.75 -6.69
N TYR A 100 10.54 -2.97 -5.85
CA TYR A 100 11.65 -2.12 -6.26
C TYR A 100 12.83 -2.91 -6.84
N GLY A 101 13.19 -4.04 -6.22
CA GLY A 101 14.26 -4.92 -6.73
C GLY A 101 13.97 -5.44 -8.14
N ARG A 102 12.70 -5.72 -8.45
CA ARG A 102 12.26 -6.10 -9.78
C ARG A 102 12.34 -4.93 -10.76
N PHE A 103 11.98 -3.71 -10.35
CA PHE A 103 12.13 -2.52 -11.22
C PHE A 103 13.58 -2.23 -11.59
N LYS A 104 14.54 -2.42 -10.67
CA LYS A 104 15.97 -2.32 -10.98
C LYS A 104 16.41 -3.28 -12.09
N THR A 105 15.81 -4.46 -12.15
CA THR A 105 16.22 -5.54 -13.06
C THR A 105 15.47 -5.48 -14.40
N ASP A 106 14.16 -5.28 -14.33
CA ASP A 106 13.23 -5.45 -15.45
C ASP A 106 13.09 -4.17 -16.27
N ASN A 107 13.05 -2.99 -15.63
CA ASN A 107 12.79 -1.74 -16.34
C ASN A 107 13.96 -1.39 -17.27
N LYS A 108 13.62 -0.99 -18.50
CA LYS A 108 14.57 -0.53 -19.54
C LYS A 108 14.43 0.96 -19.84
N PHE A 109 13.67 1.68 -19.01
CA PHE A 109 13.39 3.10 -19.10
C PHE A 109 13.78 3.78 -17.78
N ASP A 110 13.91 5.10 -17.80
CA ASP A 110 14.19 5.89 -16.59
C ASP A 110 12.97 5.89 -15.66
N TRP A 111 13.19 5.57 -14.38
CA TRP A 111 12.14 5.52 -13.37
C TRP A 111 12.66 6.02 -12.02
N GLY A 112 11.72 6.42 -11.17
CA GLY A 112 12.00 6.87 -9.82
C GLY A 112 10.79 6.66 -8.92
N THR A 113 10.98 6.98 -7.64
CA THR A 113 9.92 6.97 -6.62
C THR A 113 9.69 8.38 -6.10
N PHE A 114 8.49 8.62 -5.60
CA PHE A 114 8.15 9.82 -4.86
C PHE A 114 7.00 9.50 -3.89
N ARG A 115 6.90 10.27 -2.80
CA ARG A 115 5.76 10.17 -1.87
C ARG A 115 4.48 10.66 -2.55
N TRP A 116 3.34 10.11 -2.14
CA TRP A 116 2.03 10.56 -2.63
C TRP A 116 1.90 12.09 -2.46
N PRO A 117 1.58 12.84 -3.54
CA PRO A 117 1.54 14.30 -3.48
C PRO A 117 0.51 14.82 -2.47
N ASP A 118 0.85 15.91 -1.79
CA ASP A 118 -0.04 16.64 -0.87
C ASP A 118 -0.70 15.77 0.21
N SER A 119 -0.01 14.69 0.63
CA SER A 119 -0.45 13.83 1.73
C SER A 119 0.66 13.67 2.77
N ASN A 120 0.29 13.86 4.05
CA ASN A 120 1.18 13.59 5.18
C ASN A 120 1.18 12.10 5.58
N LEU A 121 0.14 11.36 5.17
CA LEU A 121 -0.06 9.96 5.50
C LEU A 121 0.04 9.07 4.25
N THR A 122 0.59 7.88 4.42
CA THR A 122 0.50 6.81 3.44
C THR A 122 0.34 5.47 4.13
N LEU A 123 -0.34 4.54 3.46
CA LEU A 123 -0.47 3.18 3.94
C LEU A 123 0.89 2.47 3.88
N GLY A 124 1.18 1.69 4.91
CA GLY A 124 2.46 1.01 5.05
C GLY A 124 2.78 0.74 6.51
N SER A 125 3.81 -0.08 6.72
CA SER A 125 4.27 -0.50 8.04
C SER A 125 5.77 -0.76 8.03
N GLY A 126 6.34 -1.15 9.18
CA GLY A 126 7.75 -1.52 9.31
C GLY A 126 8.14 -2.82 8.61
N GLY A 127 7.20 -3.54 7.99
CA GLY A 127 7.46 -4.77 7.22
C GLY A 127 7.02 -6.06 7.91
N ASN A 128 7.51 -7.19 7.39
CA ASN A 128 7.19 -8.52 7.90
C ASN A 128 7.87 -8.77 9.26
N LEU A 129 7.14 -9.41 10.18
CA LEU A 129 7.63 -9.70 11.52
C LEU A 129 8.02 -11.17 11.65
N TRP A 130 9.23 -11.41 12.17
CA TRP A 130 9.63 -12.74 12.61
C TRP A 130 9.03 -13.06 13.97
N VAL A 131 8.36 -14.21 14.09
CA VAL A 131 7.75 -14.67 15.33
C VAL A 131 8.31 -16.04 15.68
N VAL A 132 8.82 -16.19 16.92
CA VAL A 132 9.28 -17.48 17.44
C VAL A 132 8.20 -18.08 18.34
N PRO A 133 7.55 -19.19 17.94
CA PRO A 133 6.52 -19.81 18.77
C PRO A 133 7.09 -20.27 20.12
N LYS A 134 6.35 -20.02 21.21
CA LYS A 134 6.74 -20.43 22.57
C LYS A 134 7.05 -21.93 22.68
N GLY A 135 6.37 -22.76 21.89
CA GLY A 135 6.56 -24.21 21.84
C GLY A 135 7.66 -24.72 20.91
N SER A 136 8.43 -23.84 20.24
CA SER A 136 9.50 -24.27 19.34
C SER A 136 10.57 -25.08 20.08
N LYS A 137 10.99 -26.20 19.49
CA LYS A 137 12.09 -27.05 19.99
C LYS A 137 13.48 -26.51 19.62
N ASN A 138 13.55 -25.59 18.65
CA ASN A 138 14.78 -25.07 18.07
C ASN A 138 14.81 -23.54 18.14
N LYS A 139 14.61 -22.97 19.34
CA LYS A 139 14.55 -21.51 19.53
C LYS A 139 15.88 -20.82 19.21
N ASP A 140 16.97 -21.41 19.65
CA ASP A 140 18.31 -20.83 19.44
C ASP A 140 18.63 -20.70 17.94
N LEU A 141 18.31 -21.72 17.14
CA LEU A 141 18.47 -21.65 15.67
C LEU A 141 17.56 -20.59 15.02
N ALA A 142 16.36 -20.38 15.57
CA ALA A 142 15.48 -19.31 15.10
C ALA A 142 16.05 -17.93 15.44
N TYR A 143 16.67 -17.78 16.62
CA TYR A 143 17.36 -16.55 17.02
C TYR A 143 18.60 -16.31 16.17
N ASP A 144 19.43 -17.33 15.92
CA ASP A 144 20.58 -17.23 15.01
C ASP A 144 20.16 -16.74 13.62
N PHE A 145 19.06 -17.29 13.08
CA PHE A 145 18.53 -16.84 11.79
C PHE A 145 18.09 -15.37 11.83
N ILE A 146 17.37 -14.94 12.88
CA ILE A 146 16.98 -13.55 13.06
C ILE A 146 18.22 -12.66 13.12
N ASP A 147 19.22 -13.01 13.93
CA ASP A 147 20.46 -12.26 14.08
C ASP A 147 21.23 -12.13 12.77
N ILE A 148 21.30 -13.20 11.97
CA ILE A 148 21.90 -13.16 10.62
C ILE A 148 21.16 -12.15 9.75
N THR A 149 19.83 -12.22 9.66
CA THR A 149 19.03 -11.33 8.80
C THR A 149 19.06 -9.87 9.25
N MET A 150 19.20 -9.64 10.56
CA MET A 150 19.26 -8.30 11.18
C MET A 150 20.69 -7.76 11.27
N SER A 151 21.70 -8.55 10.92
CA SER A 151 23.10 -8.10 10.90
C SER A 151 23.29 -6.91 9.95
N LYS A 152 24.19 -5.99 10.32
CA LYS A 152 24.52 -4.81 9.52
C LYS A 152 24.87 -5.15 8.07
N LYS A 153 25.64 -6.23 7.86
CA LYS A 153 26.02 -6.70 6.52
C LYS A 153 24.79 -7.00 5.66
N ILE A 154 23.81 -7.71 6.21
CA ILE A 154 22.60 -8.11 5.47
C ILE A 154 21.66 -6.92 5.31
N GLN A 155 21.53 -6.05 6.31
CA GLN A 155 20.72 -4.83 6.19
C GLN A 155 21.30 -3.85 5.15
N ASN A 156 22.63 -3.70 5.09
CA ASN A 156 23.29 -2.88 4.07
C ASN A 156 23.11 -3.49 2.67
N LEU A 157 23.19 -4.81 2.54
CA LEU A 157 22.90 -5.51 1.28
C LEU A 157 21.45 -5.28 0.85
N LEU A 158 20.49 -5.51 1.76
CA LEU A 158 19.06 -5.27 1.53
C LEU A 158 18.81 -3.85 1.00
N GLY A 159 19.38 -2.84 1.65
CA GLY A 159 19.25 -1.45 1.23
C GLY A 159 19.81 -1.17 -0.17
N ASN A 160 20.96 -1.74 -0.54
CA ASN A 160 21.53 -1.57 -1.90
C ASN A 160 20.79 -2.40 -2.97
N SER A 161 20.07 -3.44 -2.56
CA SER A 161 19.25 -4.29 -3.44
C SER A 161 17.82 -3.75 -3.64
N GLY A 162 17.49 -2.56 -3.12
CA GLY A 162 16.17 -1.96 -3.28
C GLY A 162 15.17 -2.31 -2.18
N GLY A 163 15.64 -2.84 -1.05
CA GLY A 163 14.82 -2.99 0.15
C GLY A 163 14.84 -1.74 1.02
N VAL A 164 13.93 -1.71 2.00
CA VAL A 164 13.92 -0.71 3.07
C VAL A 164 14.51 -1.37 4.32
N PRO A 165 15.76 -1.09 4.67
CA PRO A 165 16.39 -1.71 5.82
C PRO A 165 15.97 -1.02 7.12
N VAL A 166 15.85 -1.80 8.19
CA VAL A 166 15.49 -1.30 9.53
C VAL A 166 16.72 -0.96 10.37
N ALA A 167 17.88 -1.54 10.04
CA ALA A 167 19.13 -1.38 10.81
C ALA A 167 20.38 -1.26 9.92
N ALA A 168 20.24 -0.69 8.72
CA ALA A 168 21.40 -0.39 7.87
C ALA A 168 22.19 0.81 8.39
N ASP A 169 23.51 0.81 8.10
CA ASP A 169 24.33 2.00 8.22
C ASP A 169 24.05 2.91 7.00
N ALA A 170 23.53 4.11 7.22
CA ALA A 170 23.13 5.01 6.12
C ALA A 170 24.29 5.30 5.14
N SER A 171 25.53 5.39 5.64
CA SER A 171 26.73 5.59 4.81
C SER A 171 27.10 4.39 3.93
N ALA A 172 26.57 3.20 4.21
CA ALA A 172 26.81 1.99 3.44
C ALA A 172 25.83 1.81 2.26
N ILE A 173 24.81 2.66 2.16
CA ILE A 173 23.92 2.70 1.00
C ILE A 173 24.61 3.56 -0.07
N THR A 174 25.02 2.95 -1.16
CA THR A 174 25.75 3.64 -2.23
C THR A 174 24.90 3.84 -3.49
N ASP A 175 23.91 2.97 -3.72
CA ASP A 175 23.00 3.04 -4.86
C ASP A 175 22.10 4.30 -4.81
N PRO A 176 22.20 5.24 -5.76
CA PRO A 176 21.48 6.51 -5.68
C PRO A 176 19.96 6.36 -5.69
N GLN A 177 19.40 5.45 -6.50
CA GLN A 177 17.95 5.25 -6.52
C GLN A 177 17.49 4.69 -5.17
N SER A 178 18.22 3.72 -4.59
CA SER A 178 17.85 3.12 -3.30
C SER A 178 17.92 4.14 -2.16
N LYS A 179 18.84 5.11 -2.22
CA LYS A 179 18.86 6.25 -1.27
C LYS A 179 17.55 7.01 -1.28
N THR A 180 17.00 7.34 -2.45
CA THR A 180 15.70 8.03 -2.55
C THR A 180 14.58 7.24 -1.88
N LEU A 181 14.48 5.93 -2.16
CA LEU A 181 13.48 5.07 -1.53
C LEU A 181 13.61 5.08 0.01
N ILE A 182 14.82 4.93 0.50
CA ILE A 182 15.12 4.86 1.94
C ILE A 182 14.86 6.22 2.60
N ASP A 183 15.19 7.33 1.94
CA ASP A 183 14.93 8.69 2.42
C ASP A 183 13.43 8.99 2.47
N ASP A 184 12.66 8.57 1.46
CA ASP A 184 11.20 8.66 1.46
C ASP A 184 10.60 7.89 2.65
N PHE A 185 11.02 6.63 2.87
CA PHE A 185 10.56 5.83 3.99
C PHE A 185 10.96 6.44 5.35
N ASN A 186 12.22 6.85 5.51
CA ASN A 186 12.70 7.45 6.74
C ASN A 186 11.97 8.75 7.06
N THR A 187 11.64 9.55 6.04
CA THR A 187 10.83 10.77 6.20
C THR A 187 9.43 10.44 6.69
N LEU A 188 8.77 9.46 6.07
CA LEU A 188 7.45 8.99 6.50
C LEU A 188 7.49 8.44 7.93
N SER A 189 8.48 7.62 8.26
CA SER A 189 8.61 7.04 9.59
C SER A 189 8.85 8.10 10.67
N LYS A 190 9.78 9.04 10.44
CA LYS A 190 10.08 10.13 11.38
C LYS A 190 8.91 11.06 11.63
N ASN A 191 8.09 11.30 10.60
CA ASN A 191 6.95 12.20 10.68
C ASN A 191 5.67 11.52 11.18
N ASP A 192 5.75 10.26 11.63
CA ASP A 192 4.59 9.46 11.95
C ASP A 192 3.56 9.50 10.79
N GLY A 193 4.04 9.14 9.60
CA GLY A 193 3.28 9.16 8.34
C GLY A 193 2.72 7.81 7.91
N LEU A 194 3.03 6.72 8.62
CA LEU A 194 2.60 5.36 8.24
C LEU A 194 1.22 5.02 8.84
N ALA A 195 0.27 4.68 7.98
CA ALA A 195 -1.13 4.48 8.34
C ALA A 195 -1.60 3.00 8.30
N PHE A 196 -0.66 2.05 8.31
CA PHE A 196 -0.90 0.61 8.21
C PHE A 196 -1.67 0.21 6.93
N TYR A 197 -1.91 -1.08 6.69
CA TYR A 197 -2.73 -1.51 5.55
C TYR A 197 -4.22 -1.54 5.94
N PRO A 198 -5.13 -1.18 5.03
CA PRO A 198 -6.54 -1.04 5.35
C PRO A 198 -7.23 -2.38 5.64
N ASP A 199 -6.66 -3.51 5.23
CA ASP A 199 -7.23 -4.83 5.48
C ASP A 199 -6.91 -5.40 6.86
N TRP A 200 -5.99 -4.78 7.61
CA TRP A 200 -5.53 -5.27 8.92
C TRP A 200 -6.51 -5.14 10.09
N PRO A 201 -7.38 -4.11 10.16
CA PRO A 201 -8.17 -3.88 11.35
C PRO A 201 -9.17 -4.97 11.69
N VAL A 202 -9.67 -5.78 10.74
CA VAL A 202 -10.61 -6.84 11.10
C VAL A 202 -10.42 -8.10 10.23
N PRO A 203 -10.70 -9.31 10.75
CA PRO A 203 -10.61 -10.53 9.96
C PRO A 203 -11.51 -10.50 8.72
N GLY A 204 -10.98 -10.93 7.57
CA GLY A 204 -11.73 -11.02 6.31
C GLY A 204 -11.94 -9.68 5.58
N PHE A 205 -11.44 -8.56 6.11
CA PHE A 205 -11.65 -7.24 5.51
C PHE A 205 -11.01 -7.08 4.13
N TYR A 206 -9.93 -7.82 3.86
CA TYR A 206 -9.27 -7.86 2.55
C TYR A 206 -10.26 -8.20 1.43
N ASP A 207 -11.08 -9.24 1.59
CA ASP A 207 -12.01 -9.70 0.56
C ASP A 207 -13.15 -8.70 0.34
N VAL A 208 -13.59 -8.03 1.41
CA VAL A 208 -14.60 -6.97 1.34
C VAL A 208 -14.05 -5.75 0.58
N LEU A 209 -12.83 -5.32 0.90
CA LEU A 209 -12.16 -4.22 0.20
C LEU A 209 -11.93 -4.53 -1.28
N VAL A 210 -11.43 -5.72 -1.61
CA VAL A 210 -11.19 -6.17 -2.99
C VAL A 210 -12.52 -6.20 -3.75
N SER A 211 -13.51 -6.94 -3.27
CA SER A 211 -14.80 -7.06 -3.97
C SER A 211 -15.52 -5.72 -4.11
N GLY A 212 -15.52 -4.89 -3.07
CA GLY A 212 -16.09 -3.55 -3.09
C GLY A 212 -15.43 -2.64 -4.14
N THR A 213 -14.09 -2.60 -4.18
CA THR A 213 -13.39 -1.80 -5.19
C THR A 213 -13.54 -2.34 -6.60
N GLN A 214 -13.67 -3.65 -6.81
CA GLN A 214 -14.04 -4.22 -8.12
C GLN A 214 -15.40 -3.68 -8.59
N LYS A 215 -16.41 -3.67 -7.71
CA LYS A 215 -17.73 -3.13 -8.04
C LYS A 215 -17.69 -1.63 -8.37
N LEU A 216 -16.80 -0.86 -7.73
CA LEU A 216 -16.57 0.55 -8.09
C LEU A 216 -15.91 0.69 -9.48
N ILE A 217 -14.96 -0.19 -9.83
CA ILE A 217 -14.30 -0.19 -11.15
C ILE A 217 -15.29 -0.55 -12.27
N THR A 218 -16.16 -1.55 -12.05
CA THR A 218 -17.17 -1.98 -13.02
C THR A 218 -18.36 -1.01 -13.08
N GLY A 219 -18.56 -0.21 -12.04
CA GLY A 219 -19.71 0.68 -11.86
C GLY A 219 -20.98 -0.06 -11.43
N SER A 220 -20.87 -1.32 -10.96
CA SER A 220 -22.01 -2.07 -10.42
C SER A 220 -22.42 -1.63 -9.02
N GLU A 221 -21.62 -0.79 -8.37
CA GLU A 221 -21.91 -0.20 -7.06
C GLU A 221 -21.58 1.29 -7.02
N LYS A 222 -22.30 2.03 -6.18
CA LYS A 222 -22.06 3.46 -5.93
C LYS A 222 -21.17 3.62 -4.68
N PRO A 223 -20.40 4.72 -4.57
CA PRO A 223 -19.57 4.99 -3.40
C PRO A 223 -20.26 4.79 -2.05
N GLY A 224 -21.50 5.28 -1.86
CA GLY A 224 -22.22 5.07 -0.60
C GLY A 224 -22.55 3.62 -0.28
N GLY A 225 -22.80 2.78 -1.29
CA GLY A 225 -22.98 1.33 -1.10
C GLY A 225 -21.69 0.66 -0.66
N TYR A 226 -20.58 0.97 -1.33
CA TYR A 226 -19.24 0.51 -0.94
C TYR A 226 -18.91 0.87 0.53
N LEU A 227 -19.17 2.11 0.95
CA LEU A 227 -18.91 2.56 2.32
C LEU A 227 -19.81 1.85 3.35
N SER A 228 -21.06 1.53 2.98
CA SER A 228 -21.96 0.75 3.81
C SER A 228 -21.47 -0.70 3.99
N ASP A 229 -21.02 -1.35 2.90
CA ASP A 229 -20.44 -2.70 2.95
C ASP A 229 -19.19 -2.73 3.85
N LEU A 230 -18.34 -1.69 3.78
CA LEU A 230 -17.18 -1.58 4.67
C LEU A 230 -17.58 -1.39 6.13
N GLN A 231 -18.55 -0.52 6.42
CA GLN A 231 -19.02 -0.29 7.79
C GLN A 231 -19.57 -1.58 8.40
N GLU A 232 -20.42 -2.31 7.67
CA GLU A 232 -21.01 -3.57 8.15
C GLU A 232 -19.93 -4.61 8.46
N ALA A 233 -18.97 -4.79 7.55
CA ALA A 233 -17.88 -5.73 7.73
C ALA A 233 -16.97 -5.35 8.91
N TYR A 234 -16.67 -4.05 9.06
CA TYR A 234 -15.87 -3.55 10.16
C TYR A 234 -16.57 -3.73 11.51
N ASP A 235 -17.84 -3.33 11.62
CA ASP A 235 -18.62 -3.45 12.86
C ASP A 235 -18.77 -4.91 13.32
N LYS A 236 -18.85 -5.85 12.36
CA LYS A 236 -18.91 -7.29 12.65
C LYS A 236 -17.59 -7.85 13.16
N GLY A 237 -16.47 -7.36 12.63
CA GLY A 237 -15.14 -7.90 12.90
C GLY A 237 -14.36 -7.17 14.00
N ALA A 238 -14.74 -5.93 14.31
CA ALA A 238 -14.07 -5.11 15.32
C ALA A 238 -14.30 -5.68 16.74
N PRO A 239 -13.31 -5.57 17.63
CA PRO A 239 -13.50 -5.85 19.04
C PRO A 239 -14.64 -5.01 19.61
N LYS A 240 -15.40 -5.57 20.55
CA LYS A 240 -16.40 -4.81 21.30
C LYS A 240 -15.68 -3.75 22.12
N GLN A 241 -15.90 -2.48 21.77
CA GLN A 241 -15.44 -1.31 22.53
C GLN A 241 -16.39 -1.00 23.69
#